data_AF-A0A9E0HHM9-F1
#
_entry.id   AF-A0A9E0HHM9-F1
#
_cell.length_a   1.000
_cell.length_b   1.000
_cell.length_c   1.000
_cell.angle_alpha   90.00
_cell.angle_beta   90.00
_cell.angle_gamma   90.00
#
_symmetry.space_group_name_H-M   'P 1'
#
loop_
_entity.id
_entity.type
_entity.pdbx_description
1 polymer ?
#
loop_
_entity_poly.entity_id
_entity_poly.type
_entity_poly.pdbx_seq_one_letter_code
_entity_poly.pdbx_strand_id
1 'polypeptide(L)'
;MDDATAPAPPTAGQLSTYKCRGCGAAQTLAPGAEALTCAYCGEVTPIAPVTRAIVEHDLAAARARVARGSAADATRGAREVQCKTCGARSVTTLQAKRCPFCDDPLVVDLPTSADTILPDAVLPFAIDKAAAGAAYTAWLRSRWFAPSDLRRRAERDGLDGVYAPYWTYDSDSTTHYTGSRGEYYWDEESYTDSQNRRKTRRVRKTRWYPASGTVHLRFDDVTVCASSGLPRKRMVELEPWKLDGLRPFDGAYLAGFVAERYSIDLDDGWTQAEAIMETKITAAVKDDIGGDEQRIHDLDVHHRGVTFKHVLLPVWVSSFRYRGKVYRVVVNAQTSEVAGDRPWSVWKIALAIAAALALVIGVIYLVTANRPSPEPTPPELPAPVDPTPPALPAPVEPPPPALPAPVEQGPR
;
A
#
# COMPACT_ATOMS: atom_id res chain seq x y z
N MET A 1 3.64 -39.14 40.67
CA MET A 1 4.89 -39.70 40.12
C MET A 1 4.57 -40.08 38.70
N ASP A 2 5.05 -39.27 37.76
CA ASP A 2 5.43 -39.61 36.38
C ASP A 2 5.72 -38.27 35.71
N ASP A 3 6.93 -37.82 36.03
CA ASP A 3 7.56 -36.59 35.59
C ASP A 3 8.03 -36.81 34.14
N ALA A 4 7.18 -36.48 33.17
CA ALA A 4 7.51 -36.54 31.76
C ALA A 4 8.51 -35.42 31.43
N THR A 5 9.79 -35.71 31.69
CA THR A 5 10.93 -34.87 31.35
C THR A 5 10.89 -34.60 29.84
N ALA A 6 10.59 -33.35 29.47
CA ALA A 6 10.71 -32.87 28.11
C ALA A 6 12.15 -33.13 27.60
N PRO A 7 12.34 -33.57 26.35
CA PRO A 7 13.66 -33.82 25.82
C PRO A 7 14.50 -32.55 25.90
N ALA A 8 15.67 -32.65 26.55
CA ALA A 8 16.60 -31.54 26.65
C ALA A 8 16.97 -31.02 25.25
N PRO A 9 16.94 -29.69 25.02
CA PRO A 9 17.31 -29.13 23.73
C PRO A 9 18.78 -29.43 23.41
N PRO A 10 19.14 -29.64 22.13
CA PRO A 10 20.49 -30.02 21.75
C PRO A 10 21.50 -28.96 22.18
N THR A 11 22.55 -29.42 22.85
CA THR A 11 23.71 -28.62 23.28
C THR A 11 24.80 -28.66 22.19
N ALA A 12 25.14 -27.52 21.60
CA ALA A 12 26.34 -27.28 20.77
C ALA A 12 26.44 -25.76 20.47
N GLY A 13 27.59 -25.08 20.38
CA GLY A 13 28.87 -25.55 19.88
C GLY A 13 29.10 -25.05 18.45
N GLN A 14 29.67 -23.84 18.31
CA GLN A 14 30.52 -23.34 17.20
C GLN A 14 29.89 -22.80 15.90
N LEU A 15 30.41 -21.63 15.49
CA LEU A 15 30.33 -20.92 14.19
C LEU A 15 30.82 -21.74 12.96
N SER A 16 30.53 -23.04 12.91
CA SER A 16 31.11 -24.01 11.97
C SER A 16 30.12 -24.57 10.93
N THR A 17 28.82 -24.30 11.06
CA THR A 17 27.74 -25.09 10.43
C THR A 17 27.59 -24.93 8.91
N TYR A 18 28.00 -23.80 8.31
CA TYR A 18 27.83 -23.58 6.85
C TYR A 18 29.16 -23.44 6.09
N LYS A 19 30.24 -23.99 6.64
CA LYS A 19 31.51 -24.11 5.91
C LYS A 19 31.43 -25.24 4.90
N CYS A 20 32.08 -25.06 3.76
CA CYS A 20 32.22 -26.09 2.74
C CYS A 20 33.05 -27.25 3.27
N ARG A 21 32.57 -28.49 3.13
CA ARG A 21 33.32 -29.69 3.53
C ARG A 21 34.55 -29.91 2.66
N GLY A 22 34.49 -29.53 1.38
CA GLY A 22 35.58 -29.68 0.42
C GLY A 22 36.73 -28.68 0.58
N CYS A 23 36.44 -27.41 0.91
CA CYS A 23 37.47 -26.35 0.94
C CYS A 23 37.44 -25.42 2.16
N GLY A 24 36.47 -25.57 3.07
CA GLY A 24 36.32 -24.73 4.26
C GLY A 24 35.78 -23.31 4.03
N ALA A 25 35.57 -22.88 2.78
CA ALA A 25 34.97 -21.59 2.45
C ALA A 25 33.49 -21.51 2.88
N ALA A 26 32.96 -20.31 3.08
CA ALA A 26 31.54 -20.14 3.38
C ALA A 26 30.66 -20.59 2.20
N GLN A 27 29.56 -21.27 2.50
CA GLN A 27 28.53 -21.62 1.51
C GLN A 27 27.40 -20.59 1.52
N THR A 28 26.68 -20.50 0.41
CA THR A 28 25.51 -19.61 0.24
C THR A 28 24.33 -20.41 -0.28
N LEU A 29 23.12 -20.08 0.17
CA LEU A 29 21.90 -20.64 -0.37
C LEU A 29 21.63 -20.04 -1.77
N ALA A 30 21.47 -20.89 -2.78
CA ALA A 30 21.00 -20.45 -4.08
C ALA A 30 19.46 -20.25 -4.04
N PRO A 31 18.92 -19.17 -4.62
CA PRO A 31 17.48 -18.99 -4.78
C PRO A 31 16.83 -20.18 -5.49
N GLY A 32 15.72 -20.66 -4.94
CA GLY A 32 14.97 -21.84 -5.38
C GLY A 32 15.59 -23.16 -4.96
N ALA A 33 16.79 -23.16 -4.37
CA ALA A 33 17.46 -24.37 -3.96
C ALA A 33 17.11 -24.76 -2.52
N GLU A 34 17.02 -26.06 -2.28
CA GLU A 34 17.04 -26.66 -0.95
C GLU A 34 18.47 -27.12 -0.61
N ALA A 35 19.48 -26.40 -1.10
CA ALA A 35 20.89 -26.73 -0.95
C ALA A 35 21.78 -25.47 -0.88
N LEU A 36 22.86 -25.59 -0.12
CA LEU A 36 23.93 -24.61 -0.02
C LEU A 36 24.98 -24.90 -1.08
N THR A 37 25.50 -23.86 -1.73
CA THR A 37 26.53 -23.96 -2.77
C THR A 37 27.77 -23.21 -2.35
N CYS A 38 28.93 -23.83 -2.55
CA CYS A 38 30.23 -23.19 -2.35
C CYS A 38 30.68 -22.48 -3.63
N ALA A 39 30.78 -21.15 -3.60
CA ALA A 39 31.29 -20.36 -4.73
C ALA A 39 32.77 -20.62 -5.08
N TYR A 40 33.54 -21.23 -4.17
CA TYR A 40 34.98 -21.47 -4.37
C TYR A 40 35.28 -22.78 -5.09
N CYS A 41 34.67 -23.89 -4.66
CA CYS A 41 34.95 -25.22 -5.22
C CYS A 41 33.75 -25.88 -5.91
N GLY A 42 32.56 -25.26 -5.86
CA GLY A 42 31.35 -25.78 -6.51
C GLY A 42 30.59 -26.86 -5.72
N GLU A 43 31.07 -27.25 -4.54
CA GLU A 43 30.37 -28.23 -3.67
C GLU A 43 28.93 -27.78 -3.39
N VAL A 44 27.99 -28.73 -3.46
CA VAL A 44 26.57 -28.53 -3.17
C VAL A 44 26.17 -29.39 -1.98
N THR A 45 25.81 -28.76 -0.87
CA THR A 45 25.36 -29.44 0.36
C THR A 45 23.84 -29.30 0.49
N PRO A 46 23.05 -30.38 0.40
CA PRO A 46 21.60 -30.30 0.60
C PRO A 46 21.28 -29.85 2.03
N ILE A 47 20.26 -29.02 2.17
CA ILE A 47 19.68 -28.67 3.47
C ILE A 47 18.84 -29.86 3.89
N ALA A 48 19.14 -30.42 5.06
CA ALA A 48 18.38 -31.54 5.58
C ALA A 48 16.91 -31.11 5.72
N PRO A 49 15.94 -31.89 5.20
CA PRO A 49 14.55 -31.55 5.34
C PRO A 49 14.20 -31.55 6.83
N VAL A 50 13.83 -30.37 7.34
CA VAL A 50 13.38 -30.25 8.72
C VAL A 50 11.96 -30.80 8.78
N THR A 51 11.76 -31.92 9.47
CA THR A 51 10.46 -32.61 9.55
C THR A 51 9.54 -32.05 10.62
N ARG A 52 9.92 -30.95 11.29
CA ARG A 52 9.08 -30.33 12.32
C ARG A 52 7.91 -29.60 11.66
N ALA A 53 6.71 -29.72 12.23
CA ALA A 53 5.57 -28.93 11.77
C ALA A 53 5.80 -27.44 12.04
N ILE A 54 5.28 -26.59 11.16
CA ILE A 54 5.12 -25.16 11.46
C ILE A 54 4.00 -25.06 12.49
N VAL A 55 4.27 -24.40 13.62
CA VAL A 55 3.35 -24.32 14.75
C VAL A 55 2.75 -22.93 14.81
N GLU A 56 1.43 -22.87 14.93
CA GLU A 56 0.69 -21.67 15.28
C GLU A 56 0.63 -21.52 16.80
N HIS A 57 0.92 -20.33 17.28
CA HIS A 57 0.96 -20.02 18.70
C HIS A 57 -0.28 -19.25 19.12
N ASP A 58 -0.93 -19.67 20.21
CA ASP A 58 -1.99 -18.89 20.83
C ASP A 58 -1.45 -17.53 21.32
N LEU A 59 -2.11 -16.44 20.89
CA LEU A 59 -1.67 -15.07 21.16
C LEU A 59 -1.70 -14.74 22.66
N ALA A 60 -2.75 -15.13 23.38
CA ALA A 60 -2.89 -14.85 24.80
C ALA A 60 -1.83 -15.58 25.64
N ALA A 61 -1.56 -16.85 25.30
CA ALA A 61 -0.51 -17.64 25.92
C ALA A 61 0.88 -17.05 25.64
N ALA A 62 1.14 -16.58 24.41
CA ALA A 62 2.39 -15.93 24.06
C ALA A 62 2.60 -14.61 24.81
N ARG A 63 1.57 -13.76 24.90
CA ARG A 63 1.59 -12.53 25.73
C ARG A 63 2.00 -12.84 27.17
N ALA A 64 1.40 -13.87 27.76
CA ALA A 64 1.75 -14.30 29.12
C ALA A 64 3.18 -14.84 29.26
N ARG A 65 3.78 -15.42 28.19
CA ARG A 65 5.19 -15.84 28.19
C ARG A 65 6.14 -14.65 28.05
N VAL A 66 5.86 -13.73 27.12
CA VAL A 66 6.66 -12.51 26.90
C VAL A 66 6.69 -11.66 28.17
N ALA A 67 5.54 -11.48 28.83
CA ALA A 67 5.46 -10.75 30.10
C ALA A 67 6.29 -11.37 31.25
N ARG A 68 6.64 -12.66 31.14
CA ARG A 68 7.47 -13.38 32.13
C ARG A 68 8.96 -13.41 31.76
N GLY A 69 9.37 -12.73 30.68
CA GLY A 69 10.79 -12.63 30.27
C GLY A 69 11.40 -13.96 29.80
N SER A 70 10.58 -14.90 29.32
CA SER A 70 11.02 -16.28 29.02
C SER A 70 11.16 -16.56 27.52
N ALA A 71 11.53 -15.59 26.70
CA ALA A 71 11.72 -15.79 25.25
C ALA A 71 13.18 -16.08 24.90
N ALA A 72 13.78 -17.04 25.61
CA ALA A 72 15.18 -17.43 25.41
C ALA A 72 15.34 -18.61 24.43
N ASP A 73 16.43 -18.49 23.67
CA ASP A 73 17.19 -19.50 22.93
C ASP A 73 16.74 -19.90 21.52
N ALA A 74 17.24 -19.17 20.51
CA ALA A 74 18.20 -19.70 19.52
C ALA A 74 18.61 -18.67 18.45
N THR A 75 19.61 -17.83 18.76
CA THR A 75 20.44 -17.20 17.72
C THR A 75 21.90 -17.59 17.96
N ARG A 76 22.17 -18.89 18.01
CA ARG A 76 23.55 -19.40 18.17
C ARG A 76 24.26 -19.38 16.82
N GLY A 77 25.21 -18.46 16.66
CA GLY A 77 26.15 -18.42 15.52
C GLY A 77 25.94 -17.29 14.49
N ALA A 78 24.90 -16.47 14.62
CA ALA A 78 24.70 -15.28 13.80
C ALA A 78 24.89 -14.01 14.64
N ARG A 79 25.44 -12.95 14.02
CA ARG A 79 25.68 -11.68 14.71
C ARG A 79 24.44 -10.81 14.58
N GLU A 80 23.91 -10.34 15.71
CA GLU A 80 22.92 -9.27 15.70
C GLU A 80 23.64 -7.94 15.49
N VAL A 81 23.15 -7.17 14.53
CA VAL A 81 23.71 -5.89 14.13
C VAL A 81 22.62 -4.84 14.13
N GLN A 82 22.95 -3.61 14.55
CA GLN A 82 22.02 -2.48 14.50
C GLN A 82 22.59 -1.32 13.67
N CYS A 83 21.76 -0.81 12.76
CA CYS A 83 22.09 0.40 12.02
C CYS A 83 21.90 1.64 12.90
N LYS A 84 22.93 2.48 13.04
CA LYS A 84 22.88 3.72 13.82
C LYS A 84 21.96 4.79 13.22
N THR A 85 21.73 4.75 11.91
CA THR A 85 20.94 5.79 11.23
C THR A 85 19.45 5.46 11.16
N CYS A 86 19.10 4.25 10.71
CA CYS A 86 17.69 3.87 10.56
C CYS A 86 17.16 3.02 11.71
N GLY A 87 18.01 2.62 12.67
CA GLY A 87 17.61 1.83 13.83
C GLY A 87 17.36 0.35 13.55
N ALA A 88 17.29 -0.07 12.27
CA ALA A 88 17.02 -1.43 11.86
C ALA A 88 18.00 -2.41 12.51
N ARG A 89 17.45 -3.47 13.09
CA ARG A 89 18.20 -4.58 13.69
C ARG A 89 18.15 -5.77 12.74
N SER A 90 19.26 -6.46 12.58
CA SER A 90 19.34 -7.60 11.68
C SER A 90 20.22 -8.69 12.26
N VAL A 91 19.96 -9.91 11.84
CA VAL A 91 20.77 -11.07 12.11
C VAL A 91 21.45 -11.44 10.79
N THR A 92 22.77 -11.48 10.80
CA THR A 92 23.55 -11.80 9.60
C THR A 92 24.72 -12.72 9.90
N THR A 93 25.03 -13.59 8.95
CA THR A 93 26.25 -14.40 8.91
C THR A 93 27.34 -13.75 8.06
N LEU A 94 27.02 -12.65 7.37
CA LEU A 94 27.91 -11.93 6.47
C LEU A 94 28.56 -10.72 7.17
N GLN A 95 29.77 -10.36 6.75
CA GLN A 95 30.31 -9.01 6.99
C GLN A 95 29.57 -8.02 6.09
N ALA A 96 28.40 -7.55 6.53
CA ALA A 96 27.67 -6.51 5.83
C ALA A 96 28.45 -5.18 5.92
N LYS A 97 28.96 -4.70 4.77
CA LYS A 97 29.72 -3.44 4.68
C LYS A 97 28.83 -2.19 4.80
N ARG A 98 27.52 -2.34 4.53
CA ARG A 98 26.50 -1.30 4.53
C ARG A 98 25.14 -1.88 4.95
N CYS A 99 24.25 -1.02 5.44
CA CYS A 99 22.89 -1.35 5.84
C CYS A 99 22.00 -1.50 4.60
N PRO A 100 21.30 -2.63 4.40
CA PRO A 100 20.44 -2.85 3.22
C PRO A 100 19.21 -1.93 3.21
N PHE A 101 18.85 -1.35 4.35
CA PHE A 101 17.66 -0.50 4.50
C PHE A 101 17.95 0.99 4.28
N CYS A 102 19.17 1.49 4.47
CA CYS A 102 19.43 2.93 4.36
C CYS A 102 20.77 3.31 3.73
N ASP A 103 21.54 2.31 3.30
CA ASP A 103 22.84 2.45 2.63
C ASP A 103 23.95 3.06 3.52
N ASP A 104 23.75 3.18 4.83
CA ASP A 104 24.81 3.63 5.75
C ASP A 104 25.76 2.50 6.16
N PRO A 105 27.04 2.80 6.44
CA PRO A 105 27.96 1.84 7.05
C PRO A 105 27.39 1.27 8.35
N LEU A 106 27.38 -0.06 8.48
CA LEU A 106 26.83 -0.78 9.63
C LEU A 106 27.90 -0.89 10.72
N VAL A 107 27.63 -0.42 11.96
CA VAL A 107 28.70 -0.29 13.00
C VAL A 107 28.24 -0.57 14.44
N VAL A 108 27.31 -1.49 14.70
CA VAL A 108 27.06 -1.95 16.09
C VAL A 108 26.72 -3.43 16.09
N ASP A 109 27.60 -4.25 16.67
CA ASP A 109 27.26 -5.60 17.10
C ASP A 109 26.46 -5.48 18.41
N LEU A 110 25.26 -6.07 18.47
CA LEU A 110 24.45 -6.14 19.68
C LEU A 110 24.58 -7.52 20.34
N PRO A 111 24.57 -7.60 21.69
CA PRO A 111 24.34 -8.87 22.36
C PRO A 111 22.95 -9.38 22.00
N THR A 112 22.85 -10.65 21.61
CA THR A 112 21.56 -11.30 21.31
C THR A 112 20.66 -11.22 22.53
N SER A 113 19.50 -10.55 22.41
CA SER A 113 18.58 -10.41 23.53
C SER A 113 17.77 -11.68 23.78
N ALA A 114 17.55 -11.99 25.06
CA ALA A 114 16.80 -13.15 25.55
C ALA A 114 15.26 -12.99 25.45
N ASP A 115 14.79 -11.98 24.72
CA ASP A 115 13.36 -11.63 24.58
C ASP A 115 12.87 -11.79 23.13
N THR A 116 13.50 -12.68 22.35
CA THR A 116 13.31 -12.78 20.90
C THR A 116 12.40 -13.93 20.55
N ILE A 117 11.25 -13.65 19.92
CA ILE A 117 10.43 -14.69 19.29
C ILE A 117 11.14 -15.14 18.01
N LEU A 118 11.54 -16.41 17.96
CA LEU A 118 12.19 -16.98 16.79
C LEU A 118 11.20 -17.15 15.64
N PRO A 119 11.66 -17.12 14.39
CA PRO A 119 10.83 -17.51 13.26
C PRO A 119 10.41 -18.98 13.38
N ASP A 120 9.13 -19.24 13.18
CA ASP A 120 8.55 -20.58 13.03
C ASP A 120 8.82 -21.12 11.63
N ALA A 121 8.74 -20.23 10.63
CA ALA A 121 8.88 -20.58 9.22
C ALA A 121 9.64 -19.52 8.43
N VAL A 122 10.15 -19.96 7.28
CA VAL A 122 10.79 -19.12 6.27
C VAL A 122 10.26 -19.50 4.91
N LEU A 123 10.03 -18.50 4.08
CA LEU A 123 9.66 -18.69 2.69
C LEU A 123 10.94 -18.54 1.84
N PRO A 124 11.45 -19.60 1.20
CA PRO A 124 12.73 -19.50 0.48
C PRO A 124 12.65 -18.49 -0.67
N PHE A 125 13.77 -17.81 -0.95
CA PHE A 125 13.91 -17.03 -2.19
C PHE A 125 13.62 -17.94 -3.38
N ALA A 126 12.67 -17.59 -4.25
CA ALA A 126 12.40 -18.39 -5.46
C ALA A 126 13.08 -17.80 -6.71
N ILE A 127 13.22 -16.48 -6.75
CA ILE A 127 13.91 -15.77 -7.84
C ILE A 127 15.31 -15.36 -7.44
N ASP A 128 16.24 -15.46 -8.38
CA ASP A 128 17.61 -15.03 -8.15
C ASP A 128 17.80 -13.51 -8.31
N LYS A 129 19.00 -13.05 -7.94
CA LYS A 129 19.38 -11.63 -8.01
C LYS A 129 19.35 -11.09 -9.44
N ALA A 130 19.61 -11.93 -10.45
CA ALA A 130 19.62 -11.51 -11.85
C ALA A 130 18.18 -11.28 -12.36
N ALA A 131 17.26 -12.20 -12.08
CA ALA A 131 15.84 -12.06 -12.37
C ALA A 131 15.23 -10.85 -11.64
N ALA A 132 15.53 -10.68 -10.35
CA ALA A 132 15.10 -9.51 -9.59
C ALA A 132 15.67 -8.20 -10.16
N GLY A 133 16.94 -8.21 -10.59
CA GLY A 133 17.58 -7.07 -11.27
C GLY A 133 16.91 -6.73 -12.61
N ALA A 134 16.50 -7.74 -13.38
CA ALA A 134 15.78 -7.54 -14.62
C ALA A 134 14.39 -6.93 -14.38
N ALA A 135 13.64 -7.43 -13.39
CA ALA A 135 12.34 -6.89 -12.99
C ALA A 135 12.48 -5.45 -12.48
N TYR A 136 13.46 -5.17 -11.63
CA TYR A 136 13.78 -3.83 -11.15
C TYR A 136 14.10 -2.87 -12.31
N THR A 137 14.92 -3.32 -13.27
CA THR A 137 15.28 -2.53 -14.46
C THR A 137 14.08 -2.26 -15.36
N ALA A 138 13.18 -3.23 -15.51
CA ALA A 138 11.92 -3.05 -16.26
C ALA A 138 11.00 -2.05 -15.56
N TRP A 139 10.88 -2.15 -14.23
CA TRP A 139 10.12 -1.20 -13.42
C TRP A 139 10.68 0.22 -13.52
N LEU A 140 12.00 0.41 -13.48
CA LEU A 140 12.60 1.75 -13.67
C LEU A 140 12.29 2.33 -15.06
N ARG A 141 12.29 1.49 -16.11
CA ARG A 141 12.00 1.90 -17.48
C ARG A 141 10.57 2.40 -17.68
N SER A 142 9.59 1.87 -16.93
CA SER A 142 8.20 2.32 -17.04
C SER A 142 7.95 3.70 -16.41
N ARG A 143 8.93 4.29 -15.72
CA ARG A 143 8.77 5.56 -14.99
C ARG A 143 9.24 6.76 -15.80
N TRP A 144 8.37 7.26 -16.67
CA TRP A 144 8.67 8.36 -17.60
C TRP A 144 9.26 9.62 -16.93
N PHE A 145 8.73 10.00 -15.76
CA PHE A 145 9.16 11.18 -15.00
C PHE A 145 10.33 10.95 -14.03
N ALA A 146 11.02 9.81 -14.10
CA ALA A 146 12.24 9.59 -13.34
C ALA A 146 13.44 10.38 -13.95
N PRO A 147 14.39 10.86 -13.14
CA PRO A 147 15.65 11.43 -13.64
C PRO A 147 16.40 10.44 -14.56
N SER A 148 17.05 10.95 -15.61
CA SER A 148 17.78 10.11 -16.58
C SER A 148 19.01 9.43 -15.98
N ASP A 149 19.61 10.02 -14.95
CA ASP A 149 20.77 9.46 -14.25
C ASP A 149 20.40 8.40 -13.21
N LEU A 150 19.12 8.34 -12.81
CA LEU A 150 18.62 7.39 -11.81
C LEU A 150 18.93 5.95 -12.19
N ARG A 151 18.72 5.60 -13.46
CA ARG A 151 18.93 4.23 -13.96
C ARG A 151 20.37 3.77 -13.76
N ARG A 152 21.34 4.62 -14.13
CA ARG A 152 22.78 4.30 -14.02
C ARG A 152 23.23 4.17 -12.56
N ARG A 153 22.62 4.93 -11.65
CA ARG A 153 22.88 4.86 -10.21
C ARG A 153 22.30 3.57 -9.62
N ALA A 154 21.03 3.30 -9.90
CA ALA A 154 20.33 2.09 -9.50
C ALA A 154 21.04 0.80 -9.96
N GLU A 155 21.55 0.77 -11.20
CA GLU A 155 22.35 -0.36 -11.71
C GLU A 155 23.67 -0.56 -10.93
N ARG A 156 24.24 0.48 -10.32
CA ARG A 156 25.47 0.38 -9.48
C ARG A 156 25.18 -0.05 -8.05
N ASP A 157 24.08 0.42 -7.46
CA ASP A 157 23.79 0.21 -6.04
C ASP A 157 23.38 -1.26 -5.76
N GLY A 158 22.78 -1.92 -6.76
CA GLY A 158 22.48 -3.34 -6.74
C GLY A 158 21.26 -3.69 -5.88
N LEU A 159 21.04 -5.00 -5.72
CA LEU A 159 19.98 -5.58 -4.91
C LEU A 159 20.60 -6.44 -3.80
N ASP A 160 20.17 -6.20 -2.58
CA ASP A 160 20.54 -6.99 -1.40
C ASP A 160 19.37 -7.91 -1.04
N GLY A 161 19.66 -9.19 -0.80
CA GLY A 161 18.65 -10.18 -0.45
C GLY A 161 18.37 -10.14 1.05
N VAL A 162 17.12 -9.83 1.41
CA VAL A 162 16.66 -9.63 2.79
C VAL A 162 15.49 -10.55 3.09
N TYR A 163 15.53 -11.23 4.23
CA TYR A 163 14.36 -11.81 4.85
C TYR A 163 13.70 -10.77 5.76
N ALA A 164 12.51 -10.33 5.37
CA ALA A 164 11.69 -9.41 6.14
C ALA A 164 10.86 -10.20 7.18
N PRO A 165 10.83 -9.78 8.46
CA PRO A 165 10.03 -10.40 9.48
C PRO A 165 8.56 -10.02 9.29
N TYR A 166 7.69 -11.02 9.39
CA TYR A 166 6.25 -10.89 9.31
C TYR A 166 5.60 -11.64 10.45
N TRP A 167 4.53 -11.06 10.97
CA TRP A 167 3.53 -11.80 11.71
C TRP A 167 2.47 -12.29 10.73
N THR A 168 2.02 -13.52 10.88
CA THR A 168 0.73 -13.95 10.32
C THR A 168 -0.21 -14.24 11.46
N TYR A 169 -1.48 -13.85 11.32
CA TYR A 169 -2.51 -14.05 12.33
C TYR A 169 -3.71 -14.76 11.75
N ASP A 170 -4.20 -15.75 12.50
CA ASP A 170 -5.46 -16.42 12.22
C ASP A 170 -6.45 -16.04 13.30
N SER A 171 -7.72 -15.85 12.91
CA SER A 171 -8.77 -15.47 13.85
C SER A 171 -10.14 -15.75 13.26
N ASP A 172 -11.05 -16.25 14.10
CA ASP A 172 -12.48 -16.23 13.81
C ASP A 172 -13.10 -14.97 14.43
N SER A 173 -13.83 -14.17 13.65
CA SER A 173 -14.57 -13.02 14.14
C SER A 173 -16.06 -13.27 14.14
N THR A 174 -16.73 -12.86 15.22
CA THR A 174 -18.19 -12.69 15.28
C THR A 174 -18.49 -11.22 15.50
N THR A 175 -19.25 -10.62 14.58
CA THR A 175 -19.53 -9.20 14.60
C THR A 175 -21.02 -8.95 14.67
N HIS A 176 -21.48 -8.32 15.74
CA HIS A 176 -22.84 -7.80 15.84
C HIS A 176 -22.86 -6.36 15.31
N TYR A 177 -23.89 -5.98 14.57
CA TYR A 177 -23.97 -4.63 14.02
C TYR A 177 -25.38 -4.05 14.06
N THR A 178 -25.44 -2.73 14.09
CA THR A 178 -26.65 -1.96 13.79
C THR A 178 -26.36 -0.91 12.72
N GLY A 179 -27.36 -0.61 11.90
CA GLY A 179 -27.17 0.20 10.71
C GLY A 179 -28.48 0.60 10.03
N SER A 180 -28.36 1.04 8.79
CA SER A 180 -29.51 1.36 7.95
C SER A 180 -29.25 1.00 6.49
N ARG A 181 -30.27 0.40 5.88
CA ARG A 181 -30.36 0.10 4.45
C ARG A 181 -31.02 1.27 3.73
N GLY A 182 -30.31 1.86 2.78
CA GLY A 182 -30.79 2.91 1.90
C GLY A 182 -31.25 2.32 0.57
N GLU A 183 -32.48 2.64 0.17
CA GLU A 183 -33.01 2.29 -1.15
C GLU A 183 -33.32 3.57 -1.92
N TYR A 184 -32.84 3.63 -3.16
CA TYR A 184 -33.06 4.75 -4.04
C TYR A 184 -34.48 4.70 -4.61
N TYR A 185 -35.15 5.85 -4.55
CA TYR A 185 -36.39 6.08 -5.26
C TYR A 185 -36.34 7.44 -5.97
N TRP A 186 -37.18 7.59 -6.96
CA TRP A 186 -37.29 8.83 -7.72
C TRP A 186 -38.55 9.57 -7.29
N ASP A 187 -38.40 10.86 -7.00
CA ASP A 187 -39.48 11.77 -6.64
C ASP A 187 -39.52 12.95 -7.61
N GLU A 188 -40.70 13.54 -7.81
CA GLU A 188 -40.86 14.71 -8.67
C GLU A 188 -40.91 15.98 -7.84
N GLU A 189 -39.93 16.87 -8.04
CA GLU A 189 -39.90 18.17 -7.36
C GLU A 189 -40.25 19.28 -8.35
N SER A 190 -41.24 20.10 -7.98
CA SER A 190 -41.57 21.33 -8.68
C SER A 190 -40.58 22.43 -8.30
N TYR A 191 -40.02 23.12 -9.29
CA TYR A 191 -39.22 24.33 -9.10
C TYR A 191 -39.63 25.41 -10.10
N THR A 192 -39.33 26.67 -9.78
CA THR A 192 -39.58 27.80 -10.68
C THR A 192 -38.26 28.20 -11.33
N ASP A 193 -38.23 28.31 -12.67
CA ASP A 193 -37.05 28.75 -13.39
C ASP A 193 -36.87 30.28 -13.36
N SER A 194 -35.73 30.79 -13.85
CA SER A 194 -35.43 32.22 -13.91
C SER A 194 -36.39 33.04 -14.78
N GLN A 195 -37.27 32.38 -15.54
CA GLN A 195 -38.32 32.99 -16.37
C GLN A 195 -39.71 32.84 -15.70
N ASN A 196 -39.74 32.54 -14.40
CA ASN A 196 -40.93 32.39 -13.58
C ASN A 196 -41.88 31.26 -14.04
N ARG A 197 -41.36 30.22 -14.71
CA ARG A 197 -42.15 29.05 -15.14
C ARG A 197 -41.97 27.90 -14.17
N ARG A 198 -43.08 27.27 -13.76
CA ARG A 198 -43.05 26.01 -12.99
C ARG A 198 -42.57 24.87 -13.89
N LYS A 199 -41.58 24.13 -13.42
CA LYS A 199 -41.06 22.91 -14.04
C LYS A 199 -40.94 21.81 -13.00
N THR A 200 -41.05 20.57 -13.43
CA THR A 200 -40.75 19.40 -12.60
C THR A 200 -39.40 18.82 -12.99
N ARG A 201 -38.67 18.30 -12.00
CA ARG A 201 -37.47 17.48 -12.24
C ARG A 201 -37.55 16.22 -11.39
N ARG A 202 -37.03 15.13 -11.93
CA ARG A 202 -36.84 13.89 -11.17
C ARG A 202 -35.61 14.05 -10.27
N VAL A 203 -35.81 13.88 -8.97
CA VAL A 203 -34.75 13.92 -7.96
C VAL A 203 -34.63 12.53 -7.35
N ARG A 204 -33.40 12.03 -7.25
CA ARG A 204 -33.12 10.78 -6.55
C ARG A 204 -33.13 11.06 -5.05
N LYS A 205 -33.95 10.32 -4.30
CA LYS A 205 -34.01 10.33 -2.84
C LYS A 205 -33.67 8.94 -2.30
N THR A 206 -33.20 8.87 -1.06
CA THR A 206 -32.87 7.62 -0.39
C THR A 206 -33.85 7.40 0.75
N ARG A 207 -34.55 6.27 0.75
CA ARG A 207 -35.37 5.83 1.87
C ARG A 207 -34.55 4.92 2.77
N TRP A 208 -34.49 5.23 4.06
CA TRP A 208 -33.70 4.49 5.03
C TRP A 208 -34.58 3.56 5.86
N TYR A 209 -34.16 2.30 5.97
CA TYR A 209 -34.77 1.29 6.83
C TYR A 209 -33.74 0.82 7.87
N PRO A 210 -34.14 0.57 9.12
CA PRO A 210 -33.22 0.02 10.12
C PRO A 210 -32.74 -1.36 9.69
N ALA A 211 -31.47 -1.65 9.93
CA ALA A 211 -30.86 -2.95 9.69
C ALA A 211 -29.99 -3.33 10.88
N SER A 212 -30.02 -4.61 11.25
CA SER A 212 -29.11 -5.17 12.26
C SER A 212 -28.92 -6.64 11.96
N GLY A 213 -27.75 -7.17 12.32
CA GLY A 213 -27.41 -8.54 11.96
C GLY A 213 -26.18 -9.02 12.70
N THR A 214 -25.71 -10.19 12.31
CA THR A 214 -24.48 -10.77 12.83
C THR A 214 -23.71 -11.41 11.68
N VAL A 215 -22.46 -11.02 11.52
CA VAL A 215 -21.56 -11.53 10.49
C VAL A 215 -20.47 -12.36 11.15
N HIS A 216 -20.18 -13.52 10.57
CA HIS A 216 -19.08 -14.38 10.97
C HIS A 216 -18.04 -14.44 9.86
N LEU A 217 -16.79 -14.17 10.17
CA LEU A 217 -15.68 -14.29 9.22
C LEU A 217 -14.56 -15.13 9.84
N ARG A 218 -13.86 -15.86 8.98
CA ARG A 218 -12.61 -16.53 9.32
C ARG A 218 -11.48 -15.84 8.58
N PHE A 219 -10.43 -15.54 9.33
CA PHE A 219 -9.20 -14.97 8.84
C PHE A 219 -8.10 -16.01 8.98
N ASP A 220 -7.39 -16.23 7.87
CA ASP A 220 -6.31 -17.20 7.75
C ASP A 220 -5.12 -16.46 7.10
N ASP A 221 -3.99 -16.53 7.78
CA ASP A 221 -2.72 -15.87 7.47
C ASP A 221 -2.84 -14.37 7.12
N VAL A 222 -3.46 -13.58 8.00
CA VAL A 222 -3.42 -12.11 7.88
C VAL A 222 -2.00 -11.62 8.14
N THR A 223 -1.32 -11.19 7.09
CA THR A 223 0.09 -10.79 7.13
C THR A 223 0.28 -9.37 7.63
N VAL A 224 1.20 -9.19 8.57
CA VAL A 224 1.66 -7.88 9.06
C VAL A 224 3.18 -7.81 8.98
N CYS A 225 3.69 -6.90 8.14
CA CYS A 225 5.12 -6.64 8.06
C CYS A 225 5.63 -6.07 9.39
N ALA A 226 6.51 -6.83 10.06
CA ALA A 226 7.04 -6.50 11.37
C ALA A 226 8.35 -5.70 11.30
N SER A 227 8.68 -5.15 10.13
CA SER A 227 9.89 -4.37 9.86
C SER A 227 9.64 -2.86 9.98
N SER A 228 10.63 -2.14 10.49
CA SER A 228 10.71 -0.67 10.44
C SER A 228 11.74 -0.18 9.43
N GLY A 229 12.67 -1.04 8.98
CA GLY A 229 13.65 -0.73 7.96
C GLY A 229 13.04 -0.61 6.55
N LEU A 230 12.01 -1.42 6.26
CA LEU A 230 11.31 -1.44 4.98
C LEU A 230 10.02 -0.58 5.01
N PRO A 231 9.73 0.21 3.97
CA PRO A 231 8.55 1.06 3.97
C PRO A 231 7.28 0.22 3.89
N ARG A 232 6.46 0.24 4.96
CA ARG A 232 5.19 -0.51 5.06
C ARG A 232 4.33 -0.43 3.79
N LYS A 233 4.11 0.77 3.27
CA LYS A 233 3.31 0.98 2.05
C LYS A 233 3.81 0.15 0.87
N ARG A 234 5.13 0.04 0.71
CA ARG A 234 5.75 -0.73 -0.38
C ARG A 234 5.68 -2.23 -0.12
N MET A 235 5.74 -2.64 1.14
CA MET A 235 5.58 -4.04 1.51
C MET A 235 4.14 -4.53 1.29
N VAL A 236 3.14 -3.73 1.63
CA VAL A 236 1.71 -4.01 1.34
C VAL A 236 1.45 -4.07 -0.17
N GLU A 237 2.15 -3.28 -0.99
CA GLU A 237 2.07 -3.36 -2.45
C GLU A 237 2.62 -4.70 -3.02
N LEU A 238 3.33 -5.51 -2.23
CA LEU A 238 3.80 -6.85 -2.61
C LEU A 238 2.87 -7.98 -2.14
N GLU A 239 1.79 -7.65 -1.43
CA GLU A 239 0.78 -8.60 -0.95
C GLU A 239 -0.30 -8.85 -2.02
N PRO A 240 -0.93 -10.05 -2.06
CA PRO A 240 -0.80 -11.15 -1.08
C PRO A 240 0.43 -12.03 -1.30
N TRP A 241 0.99 -12.55 -0.20
CA TRP A 241 2.11 -13.51 -0.23
C TRP A 241 1.64 -14.92 -0.56
N LYS A 242 2.47 -15.70 -1.26
CA LYS A 242 2.22 -17.12 -1.54
C LYS A 242 2.83 -17.98 -0.44
N LEU A 243 2.09 -18.15 0.65
CA LEU A 243 2.58 -18.79 1.87
C LEU A 243 2.61 -20.33 1.82
N ASP A 244 2.01 -20.96 0.79
CA ASP A 244 2.06 -22.43 0.59
C ASP A 244 3.49 -22.98 0.51
N GLY A 245 4.45 -22.12 0.14
CA GLY A 245 5.87 -22.47 0.05
C GLY A 245 6.63 -22.40 1.38
N LEU A 246 5.98 -22.08 2.50
CA LEU A 246 6.64 -21.96 3.78
C LEU A 246 7.36 -23.27 4.15
N ARG A 247 8.56 -23.11 4.72
CA ARG A 247 9.37 -24.19 5.27
C ARG A 247 9.60 -23.92 6.75
N PRO A 248 9.63 -24.95 7.61
CA PRO A 248 10.04 -24.78 8.99
C PRO A 248 11.38 -24.07 9.03
N PHE A 249 11.52 -23.08 9.92
CA PHE A 249 12.71 -22.25 9.94
C PHE A 249 13.97 -23.10 10.18
N ASP A 250 15.00 -22.87 9.37
CA ASP A 250 16.35 -23.40 9.56
C ASP A 250 17.34 -22.27 9.26
N GLY A 251 18.40 -22.16 10.06
CA GLY A 251 19.41 -21.11 9.88
C GLY A 251 20.13 -21.19 8.53
N ALA A 252 20.12 -22.36 7.86
CA ALA A 252 20.71 -22.55 6.54
C ALA A 252 20.05 -21.65 5.49
N TYR A 253 18.76 -21.32 5.65
CA TYR A 253 18.07 -20.42 4.74
C TYR A 253 18.63 -19.00 4.77
N LEU A 254 19.33 -18.61 5.84
CA LEU A 254 19.96 -17.31 5.99
C LEU A 254 21.38 -17.27 5.40
N ALA A 255 21.91 -18.38 4.90
CA ALA A 255 23.26 -18.42 4.34
C ALA A 255 23.34 -17.57 3.06
N GLY A 256 24.03 -16.42 3.14
CA GLY A 256 24.14 -15.47 2.02
C GLY A 256 23.07 -14.39 1.99
N PHE A 257 22.17 -14.35 2.98
CA PHE A 257 21.09 -13.37 3.10
C PHE A 257 21.14 -12.62 4.43
N VAL A 258 20.51 -11.45 4.48
CA VAL A 258 20.32 -10.70 5.72
C VAL A 258 18.92 -10.99 6.25
N ALA A 259 18.75 -11.34 7.53
CA ALA A 259 17.43 -11.38 8.14
C ALA A 259 17.23 -10.14 8.99
N GLU A 260 16.17 -9.37 8.76
CA GLU A 260 15.80 -8.29 9.67
C GLU A 260 15.13 -8.90 10.91
N ARG A 261 15.42 -8.31 12.08
CA ARG A 261 14.72 -8.63 13.31
C ARG A 261 13.42 -7.83 13.34
N TYR A 262 12.33 -8.44 13.80
CA TYR A 262 11.09 -7.68 14.00
C TYR A 262 11.33 -6.49 14.94
N SER A 263 10.79 -5.35 14.54
CA SER A 263 10.76 -4.11 15.32
C SER A 263 9.35 -3.74 15.75
N ILE A 264 8.34 -4.30 15.09
CA ILE A 264 6.95 -4.25 15.54
C ILE A 264 6.75 -5.48 16.40
N ASP A 265 6.42 -5.27 17.68
CA ASP A 265 6.18 -6.38 18.60
C ASP A 265 4.85 -7.10 18.28
N LEU A 266 4.56 -8.13 19.08
CA LEU A 266 3.40 -8.99 18.90
C LEU A 266 2.07 -8.23 19.11
N ASP A 267 2.02 -7.26 20.02
CA ASP A 267 0.79 -6.54 20.34
C ASP A 267 0.48 -5.43 19.34
N ASP A 268 1.50 -4.68 18.95
CA ASP A 268 1.41 -3.72 17.84
C ASP A 268 1.11 -4.44 16.53
N GLY A 269 1.68 -5.63 16.33
CA GLY A 269 1.39 -6.50 15.19
C GLY A 269 -0.08 -6.92 15.15
N TRP A 270 -0.63 -7.38 16.29
CA TRP A 270 -2.04 -7.75 16.40
C TRP A 270 -2.97 -6.57 16.14
N THR A 271 -2.70 -5.42 16.73
CA THR A 271 -3.51 -4.19 16.54
C THR A 271 -3.63 -3.83 15.05
N GLN A 272 -2.54 -4.03 14.29
CA GLN A 272 -2.56 -3.78 12.85
C GLN A 272 -3.30 -4.86 12.07
N ALA A 273 -3.23 -6.11 12.50
CA ALA A 273 -4.01 -7.20 11.92
C ALA A 273 -5.52 -6.95 12.13
N GLU A 274 -5.93 -6.49 13.31
CA GLU A 274 -7.31 -6.10 13.60
C GLU A 274 -7.80 -5.01 12.63
N ALA A 275 -7.01 -3.96 12.39
CA ALA A 275 -7.38 -2.92 11.43
C ALA A 275 -7.55 -3.44 9.98
N ILE A 276 -6.73 -4.43 9.57
CA ILE A 276 -6.87 -5.10 8.27
C ILE A 276 -8.17 -5.94 8.23
N MET A 277 -8.44 -6.71 9.29
CA MET A 277 -9.64 -7.53 9.42
C MET A 277 -10.90 -6.67 9.47
N GLU A 278 -10.88 -5.53 10.17
CA GLU A 278 -12.00 -4.59 10.30
C GLU A 278 -12.46 -4.05 8.95
N THR A 279 -11.54 -3.83 8.01
CA THR A 279 -11.89 -3.42 6.63
C THR A 279 -12.74 -4.49 5.93
N LYS A 280 -12.39 -5.77 6.10
CA LYS A 280 -13.14 -6.91 5.54
C LYS A 280 -14.47 -7.14 6.27
N ILE A 281 -14.48 -7.00 7.60
CA ILE A 281 -15.68 -7.06 8.44
C ILE A 281 -16.67 -5.97 8.01
N THR A 282 -16.20 -4.74 7.87
CA THR A 282 -17.01 -3.60 7.43
C THR A 282 -17.62 -3.83 6.06
N ALA A 283 -16.85 -4.40 5.12
CA ALA A 283 -17.37 -4.76 3.81
C ALA A 283 -18.46 -5.84 3.90
N ALA A 284 -18.22 -6.91 4.65
CA ALA A 284 -19.19 -7.99 4.82
C ALA A 284 -20.48 -7.52 5.52
N VAL A 285 -20.39 -6.62 6.49
CA VAL A 285 -21.57 -6.00 7.13
C VAL A 285 -22.35 -5.12 6.17
N LYS A 286 -21.68 -4.36 5.30
CA LYS A 286 -22.38 -3.59 4.25
C LYS A 286 -23.11 -4.51 3.27
N ASP A 287 -22.47 -5.61 2.89
CA ASP A 287 -23.08 -6.61 2.02
C ASP A 287 -24.31 -7.26 2.69
N ASP A 288 -24.23 -7.57 4.00
CA ASP A 288 -25.35 -8.13 4.78
C ASP A 288 -26.53 -7.13 4.94
N ILE A 289 -26.24 -5.83 5.14
CA ILE A 289 -27.27 -4.76 5.14
C ILE A 289 -27.99 -4.68 3.78
N GLY A 290 -27.24 -4.77 2.68
CA GLY A 290 -27.75 -4.68 1.32
C GLY A 290 -28.35 -3.31 0.96
N GLY A 291 -29.12 -3.25 -0.12
CA GLY A 291 -29.67 -1.99 -0.67
C GLY A 291 -28.69 -1.22 -1.55
N ASP A 292 -29.05 0.00 -1.92
CA ASP A 292 -28.26 0.87 -2.80
C ASP A 292 -27.20 1.68 -2.03
N GLU A 293 -27.44 1.95 -0.74
CA GLU A 293 -26.54 2.69 0.13
C GLU A 293 -26.62 2.12 1.57
N GLN A 294 -25.50 2.07 2.28
CA GLN A 294 -25.45 1.49 3.63
C GLN A 294 -24.87 2.48 4.63
N ARG A 295 -25.45 2.50 5.83
CA ARG A 295 -24.89 3.19 7.00
C ARG A 295 -24.71 2.18 8.12
N ILE A 296 -23.51 2.15 8.70
CA ILE A 296 -23.23 1.38 9.93
C ILE A 296 -23.25 2.38 11.07
N HIS A 297 -24.04 2.11 12.11
CA HIS A 297 -24.15 2.95 13.30
C HIS A 297 -23.31 2.39 14.44
N ASP A 298 -23.29 1.07 14.59
CA ASP A 298 -22.54 0.38 15.63
C ASP A 298 -21.98 -0.94 15.09
N LEU A 299 -20.78 -1.29 15.56
CA LEU A 299 -20.04 -2.47 15.15
C LEU A 299 -19.33 -3.06 16.38
N ASP A 300 -19.81 -4.20 16.86
CA ASP A 300 -19.25 -4.92 18.01
C ASP A 300 -18.54 -6.19 17.54
N VAL A 301 -17.21 -6.14 17.45
CA VAL A 301 -16.36 -7.19 16.88
C VAL A 301 -15.72 -8.03 17.99
N HIS A 302 -15.99 -9.34 17.99
CA HIS A 302 -15.37 -10.30 18.91
C HIS A 302 -14.47 -11.27 18.15
N HIS A 303 -13.17 -11.19 18.41
CA HIS A 303 -12.17 -12.14 17.90
C HIS A 303 -12.05 -13.36 18.84
N ARG A 304 -11.97 -14.55 18.26
CA ARG A 304 -11.76 -15.83 18.97
C ARG A 304 -10.69 -16.66 18.27
N GLY A 305 -10.08 -17.56 19.04
CA GLY A 305 -9.08 -18.51 18.53
C GLY A 305 -7.88 -17.82 17.89
N VAL A 306 -7.43 -16.69 18.44
CA VAL A 306 -6.38 -15.89 17.82
C VAL A 306 -5.03 -16.59 17.96
N THR A 307 -4.47 -17.00 16.82
CA THR A 307 -3.13 -17.59 16.73
C THR A 307 -2.21 -16.72 15.89
N PHE A 308 -0.90 -16.94 16.01
CA PHE A 308 0.08 -16.28 15.17
C PHE A 308 1.27 -17.18 14.83
N LYS A 309 1.97 -16.82 13.75
CA LYS A 309 3.29 -17.36 13.37
C LYS A 309 4.27 -16.20 13.15
N HIS A 310 5.52 -16.37 13.57
CA HIS A 310 6.61 -15.50 13.11
C HIS A 310 7.21 -16.10 11.83
N VAL A 311 7.13 -15.38 10.71
CA VAL A 311 7.64 -15.87 9.43
C VAL A 311 8.65 -14.90 8.81
N LEU A 312 9.62 -15.46 8.09
CA LEU A 312 10.59 -14.70 7.31
C LEU A 312 10.24 -14.76 5.82
N LEU A 313 9.93 -13.61 5.23
CA LEU A 313 9.54 -13.50 3.82
C LEU A 313 10.65 -12.90 2.97
N PRO A 314 10.94 -13.44 1.77
CA PRO A 314 12.12 -13.11 0.99
C PRO A 314 11.85 -11.89 0.09
N VAL A 315 12.72 -10.89 0.19
CA VAL A 315 12.63 -9.62 -0.54
C VAL A 315 13.99 -9.22 -1.07
N TRP A 316 14.05 -8.80 -2.33
CA TRP A 316 15.22 -8.08 -2.82
C TRP A 316 15.04 -6.58 -2.60
N VAL A 317 16.01 -5.96 -1.94
CA VAL A 317 15.94 -4.55 -1.55
C VAL A 317 17.03 -3.78 -2.27
N SER A 318 16.66 -2.67 -2.90
CA SER A 318 17.59 -1.64 -3.37
C SER A 318 17.35 -0.35 -2.61
N SER A 319 18.38 0.10 -1.89
CA SER A 319 18.38 1.37 -1.18
C SER A 319 19.43 2.27 -1.80
N PHE A 320 19.01 3.45 -2.27
CA PHE A 320 19.93 4.42 -2.87
C PHE A 320 19.61 5.85 -2.43
N ARG A 321 20.64 6.69 -2.37
CA ARG A 321 20.49 8.12 -2.04
C ARG A 321 20.43 8.97 -3.30
N TYR A 322 19.42 9.83 -3.38
CA TYR A 322 19.29 10.82 -4.44
C TYR A 322 18.95 12.19 -3.84
N ARG A 323 19.86 13.16 -4.01
CA ARG A 323 19.74 14.54 -3.48
C ARG A 323 19.44 14.58 -1.98
N GLY A 324 20.19 13.80 -1.19
CA GLY A 324 20.05 13.75 0.27
C GLY A 324 18.85 12.94 0.78
N LYS A 325 18.00 12.41 -0.10
CA LYS A 325 16.86 11.54 0.28
C LYS A 325 17.14 10.09 -0.07
N VAL A 326 16.82 9.18 0.83
CA VAL A 326 16.87 7.73 0.60
C VAL A 326 15.61 7.29 -0.13
N TYR A 327 15.78 6.53 -1.20
CA TYR A 327 14.72 5.85 -1.93
C TYR A 327 14.92 4.35 -1.78
N ARG A 328 13.81 3.64 -1.62
CA ARG A 328 13.79 2.20 -1.43
C ARG A 328 12.89 1.58 -2.47
N VAL A 329 13.39 0.53 -3.07
CA VAL A 329 12.65 -0.32 -4.00
C VAL A 329 12.78 -1.74 -3.51
N VAL A 330 11.64 -2.41 -3.37
CA VAL A 330 11.51 -3.78 -2.94
C VAL A 330 10.98 -4.61 -4.09
N VAL A 331 11.51 -5.82 -4.23
CA VAL A 331 11.05 -6.80 -5.22
C VAL A 331 10.66 -8.06 -4.48
N ASN A 332 9.43 -8.52 -4.68
CA ASN A 332 8.93 -9.77 -4.13
C ASN A 332 9.77 -10.92 -4.71
N ALA A 333 10.47 -11.68 -3.85
CA ALA A 333 11.40 -12.71 -4.30
C ALA A 333 10.73 -14.04 -4.72
N GLN A 334 9.40 -14.06 -4.84
CA GLN A 334 8.61 -15.13 -5.44
C GLN A 334 8.01 -14.72 -6.78
N THR A 335 7.44 -13.51 -6.87
CA THR A 335 6.66 -13.06 -8.03
C THR A 335 7.42 -12.12 -8.97
N SER A 336 8.55 -11.57 -8.54
CA SER A 336 9.27 -10.47 -9.21
C SER A 336 8.50 -9.15 -9.27
N GLU A 337 7.39 -9.01 -8.55
CA GLU A 337 6.66 -7.73 -8.46
C GLU A 337 7.51 -6.67 -7.75
N VAL A 338 7.46 -5.45 -8.27
CA VAL A 338 8.34 -4.35 -7.83
C VAL A 338 7.51 -3.20 -7.27
N ALA A 339 7.74 -2.88 -6.01
CA ALA A 339 7.17 -1.73 -5.32
C ALA A 339 8.27 -0.79 -4.87
N GLY A 340 8.11 0.52 -5.03
CA GLY A 340 9.17 1.43 -4.62
C GLY A 340 8.89 2.90 -4.86
N ASP A 341 9.68 3.72 -4.17
CA ASP A 341 9.71 5.15 -4.36
C ASP A 341 10.68 5.54 -5.48
N ARG A 342 10.44 6.69 -6.11
CA ARG A 342 11.36 7.26 -7.09
C ARG A 342 11.47 8.78 -6.98
N PRO A 343 12.63 9.37 -7.30
CA PRO A 343 12.71 10.81 -7.49
C PRO A 343 11.93 11.25 -8.73
N TRP A 344 11.43 12.47 -8.70
CA TRP A 344 10.73 13.12 -9.80
C TRP A 344 11.65 14.10 -10.52
N SER A 345 11.63 14.07 -11.85
CA SER A 345 12.36 15.03 -12.69
C SER A 345 11.51 16.27 -12.93
N VAL A 346 11.79 17.35 -12.19
CA VAL A 346 11.10 18.65 -12.31
C VAL A 346 11.12 19.15 -13.75
N TRP A 347 12.26 19.04 -14.45
CA TRP A 347 12.37 19.48 -15.86
C TRP A 347 11.46 18.69 -16.81
N LYS A 348 11.36 17.36 -16.66
CA LYS A 348 10.45 16.54 -17.47
C LYS A 348 8.98 16.88 -17.20
N ILE A 349 8.64 17.15 -15.94
CA ILE A 349 7.28 17.57 -15.57
C ILE A 349 6.99 18.96 -16.16
N ALA A 350 7.91 19.92 -16.00
CA ALA A 350 7.76 21.27 -16.56
C ALA A 350 7.61 21.24 -18.08
N LEU A 351 8.42 20.43 -18.78
CA LEU A 351 8.32 20.24 -20.23
C LEU A 351 6.97 19.61 -20.63
N ALA A 352 6.48 18.62 -19.88
CA ALA A 352 5.18 18.00 -20.15
C ALA A 352 4.03 19.00 -19.94
N ILE A 353 4.10 19.84 -18.90
CA ILE A 353 3.12 20.91 -18.66
C ILE A 353 3.18 21.94 -19.79
N ALA A 354 4.37 22.39 -20.19
CA ALA A 354 4.54 23.34 -21.28
C ALA A 354 4.02 22.79 -22.61
N ALA A 355 4.27 21.51 -22.91
CA ALA A 355 3.75 20.84 -24.09
C ALA A 355 2.21 20.73 -24.07
N ALA A 356 1.62 20.40 -22.91
CA ALA A 356 0.17 20.37 -22.75
C ALA A 356 -0.47 21.76 -22.95
N LEU A 357 0.16 22.81 -22.39
CA LEU A 357 -0.30 24.19 -22.59
C LEU A 357 -0.19 24.62 -24.06
N ALA A 358 0.92 24.31 -24.73
CA ALA A 358 1.10 24.60 -26.15
C ALA A 358 0.06 23.88 -27.02
N LEU A 359 -0.27 22.61 -26.69
CA LEU A 359 -1.32 21.86 -27.36
C LEU A 359 -2.69 22.53 -27.20
N VAL A 360 -3.05 22.93 -25.96
CA VAL A 360 -4.31 23.62 -25.68
C VAL A 360 -4.38 24.95 -26.44
N ILE A 361 -3.30 25.75 -26.43
CA ILE A 361 -3.23 27.01 -27.18
C ILE A 361 -3.38 26.75 -28.68
N GLY A 362 -2.72 25.72 -29.22
CA GLY A 362 -2.83 25.35 -30.64
C GLY A 362 -4.24 24.91 -31.04
N VAL A 363 -4.92 24.14 -30.18
CA VAL A 363 -6.34 23.75 -30.39
C VAL A 363 -7.24 24.98 -30.35
N ILE A 364 -7.07 25.87 -29.36
CA ILE A 364 -7.83 27.12 -29.29
C ILE A 364 -7.60 27.95 -30.55
N TYR A 365 -6.35 28.13 -30.98
CA TYR A 365 -6.00 28.87 -32.18
C TYR A 365 -6.70 28.28 -33.41
N LEU A 366 -6.61 26.97 -33.64
CA LEU A 366 -7.28 26.29 -34.75
C LEU A 366 -8.80 26.48 -34.72
N VAL A 367 -9.42 26.36 -33.54
CA VAL A 367 -10.87 26.58 -33.39
C VAL A 367 -11.25 28.04 -33.65
N THR A 368 -10.44 29.00 -33.21
CA THR A 368 -10.71 30.43 -33.44
C THR A 368 -10.44 30.86 -34.89
N ALA A 369 -9.43 30.27 -35.54
CA ALA A 369 -9.07 30.55 -36.92
C ALA A 369 -10.07 29.96 -37.92
N ASN A 370 -10.75 28.86 -37.56
CA ASN A 370 -11.82 28.25 -38.35
C ASN A 370 -13.22 28.83 -38.06
N ARG A 371 -13.34 29.92 -37.29
CA ARG A 371 -14.64 30.61 -37.18
C ARG A 371 -14.93 31.29 -38.52
N PRO A 372 -16.02 30.95 -39.22
CA PRO A 372 -16.41 31.66 -40.43
C PRO A 372 -16.61 33.14 -40.09
N SER A 373 -16.12 34.04 -40.95
CA SER A 373 -16.37 35.48 -40.83
C SER A 373 -17.86 35.72 -40.59
N PRO A 374 -18.24 36.69 -39.72
CA PRO A 374 -19.64 37.07 -39.61
C PRO A 374 -20.16 37.39 -41.01
N GLU A 375 -21.23 36.70 -41.40
CA GLU A 375 -21.90 36.88 -42.69
C GLU A 375 -22.21 38.38 -42.82
N PRO A 376 -21.91 39.02 -43.97
CA PRO A 376 -22.21 40.44 -44.15
C PRO A 376 -23.70 40.64 -43.89
N THR A 377 -24.02 41.57 -42.97
CA THR A 377 -25.42 41.94 -42.68
C THR A 377 -26.13 42.18 -44.01
N PRO A 378 -27.19 41.41 -44.33
CA PRO A 378 -27.94 41.60 -45.57
C PRO A 378 -28.43 43.05 -45.66
N PRO A 379 -28.47 43.66 -46.86
CA PRO A 379 -29.11 44.96 -47.00
C PRO A 379 -30.55 44.87 -46.48
N GLU A 380 -30.91 45.83 -45.64
CA GLU A 380 -32.25 45.99 -45.08
C GLU A 380 -33.27 46.00 -46.24
N LEU A 381 -34.08 44.94 -46.34
CA LEU A 381 -35.17 44.89 -47.31
C LEU A 381 -36.17 46.00 -46.95
N PRO A 382 -36.67 46.77 -47.94
CA PRO A 382 -37.68 47.77 -47.67
C PRO A 382 -38.91 47.12 -47.02
N ALA A 383 -39.42 47.77 -45.98
CA ALA A 383 -40.61 47.36 -45.25
C ALA A 383 -41.76 47.04 -46.22
N PRO A 384 -42.58 46.01 -45.94
CA PRO A 384 -43.76 45.73 -46.74
C PRO A 384 -44.67 46.96 -46.78
N VAL A 385 -45.02 47.38 -48.00
CA VAL A 385 -46.05 48.40 -48.24
C VAL A 385 -47.39 47.78 -47.84
N ASP A 386 -47.87 48.09 -46.64
CA ASP A 386 -49.24 47.81 -46.25
C ASP A 386 -50.21 48.54 -47.21
N PRO A 387 -51.33 47.91 -47.61
CA PRO A 387 -52.33 48.58 -48.42
C PRO A 387 -52.90 49.77 -47.66
N THR A 388 -52.65 50.97 -48.16
CA THR A 388 -53.17 52.26 -47.69
C THR A 388 -54.67 52.17 -47.38
N PRO A 389 -55.09 52.25 -46.11
CA PRO A 389 -56.48 52.52 -45.75
C PRO A 389 -56.83 53.97 -46.15
N PRO A 390 -58.08 54.26 -46.55
CA PRO A 390 -58.48 55.61 -46.95
C PRO A 390 -58.25 56.60 -45.80
N ALA A 391 -57.66 57.74 -46.15
CA ALA A 391 -57.28 58.80 -45.22
C ALA A 391 -58.47 59.34 -44.42
N LEU A 392 -58.40 59.19 -43.09
CA LEU A 392 -59.20 59.97 -42.15
C LEU A 392 -58.47 61.30 -41.85
N PRO A 393 -59.19 62.44 -41.81
CA PRO A 393 -58.57 63.74 -41.59
C PRO A 393 -57.96 63.87 -40.18
N ALA A 394 -56.78 64.48 -40.13
CA ALA A 394 -55.95 64.63 -38.93
C ALA A 394 -56.65 65.46 -37.82
N PRO A 395 -56.69 64.99 -36.57
CA PRO A 395 -56.97 65.84 -35.42
C PRO A 395 -55.71 66.61 -34.99
N VAL A 396 -55.93 67.88 -34.72
CA VAL A 396 -54.96 68.90 -34.25
C VAL A 396 -54.34 68.51 -32.90
N GLU A 397 -53.01 68.56 -32.80
CA GLU A 397 -52.26 68.37 -31.55
C GLU A 397 -52.52 69.51 -30.55
N PRO A 398 -52.90 69.21 -29.30
CA PRO A 398 -52.81 70.17 -28.21
C PRO A 398 -51.38 70.23 -27.62
N PRO A 399 -50.90 71.42 -27.20
CA PRO A 399 -49.53 71.65 -26.75
C PRO A 399 -49.22 71.01 -25.38
N PRO A 400 -47.94 70.75 -25.07
CA PRO A 400 -47.53 70.03 -23.87
C PRO A 400 -47.78 70.85 -22.60
N PRO A 401 -48.38 70.27 -21.53
CA PRO A 401 -48.44 70.93 -20.25
C PRO A 401 -47.15 70.72 -19.44
N ALA A 402 -46.83 71.76 -18.69
CA ALA A 402 -45.58 72.03 -17.98
C ALA A 402 -45.39 71.25 -16.67
N LEU A 403 -44.13 71.04 -16.28
CA LEU A 403 -43.67 70.94 -14.87
C LEU A 403 -43.95 72.29 -14.17
N PRO A 404 -44.13 72.44 -12.84
CA PRO A 404 -43.59 71.66 -11.70
C PRO A 404 -44.67 71.40 -10.60
N ALA A 405 -44.44 70.85 -9.40
CA ALA A 405 -43.70 71.37 -8.24
C ALA A 405 -43.70 70.33 -7.08
N PRO A 406 -42.83 70.49 -6.05
CA PRO A 406 -42.53 69.48 -5.02
C PRO A 406 -43.41 69.64 -3.76
N VAL A 407 -43.05 68.91 -2.69
CA VAL A 407 -43.54 69.03 -1.27
C VAL A 407 -44.75 68.09 -1.02
N GLU A 408 -44.84 67.26 0.03
CA GLU A 408 -44.54 67.50 1.44
C GLU A 408 -44.32 66.20 2.26
N GLN A 409 -43.64 66.38 3.38
CA GLN A 409 -43.29 65.41 4.42
C GLN A 409 -44.50 65.02 5.28
N GLY A 410 -44.47 63.82 5.87
CA GLY A 410 -45.35 63.43 6.98
C GLY A 410 -44.73 62.30 7.83
N PRO A 411 -44.75 62.37 9.18
CA PRO A 411 -43.79 61.66 10.03
C PRO A 411 -44.35 60.38 10.69
N ARG A 412 -43.53 59.33 10.77
CA ARG A 412 -43.04 58.70 12.02
C ARG A 412 -42.15 57.50 11.72
#